data_AF-A0AAP7W5J9-F1
#
_entry.id   AF-A0AAP7W5J9-F1
#
_cell.length_a   1.000
_cell.length_b   1.000
_cell.length_c   1.000
_cell.angle_alpha   90.00
_cell.angle_beta   90.00
_cell.angle_gamma   90.00
#
_symmetry.space_group_name_H-M   'P 1'
#
loop_
_entity.id
_entity.type
_entity.pdbx_description
1 polymer ?
#
loop_
_entity_poly.entity_id
_entity_poly.type
_entity_poly.pdbx_seq_one_letter_code
_entity_poly.pdbx_strand_id
1 'polypeptide(L)' 'MLLQYPIDKLDEVITYTKDDLVEYLPITEKHVDSGMTLGKIAEAAIRYSDNTAGNTLFKKLDGPKGFERSYSGRHL' A
#
# COMPACT_ATOMS: atom_id res chain seq x y z
N MET A 1 6.77 4.95 -7.61
CA MET A 1 5.81 3.93 -7.15
C MET A 1 4.46 4.58 -6.86
N LEU A 2 4.38 5.61 -6.01
CA LEU A 2 3.17 6.44 -5.85
C LEU A 2 3.18 7.75 -6.66
N LEU A 3 4.34 8.18 -7.16
CA LEU A 3 4.47 9.41 -7.96
C LEU A 3 3.75 9.38 -9.32
N GLN A 4 3.34 8.21 -9.79
CA GLN A 4 2.52 8.06 -11.01
C GLN A 4 1.02 7.94 -10.68
N TYR A 5 0.68 7.81 -9.40
CA TYR A 5 -0.70 7.85 -8.97
C TYR A 5 -1.12 9.32 -8.84
N PRO A 6 -2.22 9.73 -9.48
CA PRO A 6 -2.77 11.07 -9.28
C PRO A 6 -2.97 11.34 -7.79
N ILE A 7 -2.66 12.57 -7.33
CA ILE A 7 -2.71 12.93 -5.89
C ILE A 7 -4.10 12.65 -5.30
N ASP A 8 -5.16 12.84 -6.08
CA ASP A 8 -6.55 12.55 -5.70
C ASP A 8 -6.81 11.08 -5.35
N LYS A 9 -5.94 10.15 -5.77
CA LYS A 9 -6.02 8.75 -5.40
C LYS A 9 -5.45 8.44 -4.02
N LEU A 10 -4.71 9.36 -3.40
CA LEU A 10 -4.15 9.12 -2.07
C LEU A 10 -5.24 9.07 -0.99
N ASP A 11 -6.39 9.69 -1.23
CA ASP A 11 -7.55 9.70 -0.34
C ASP A 11 -8.43 8.45 -0.46
N GLU A 12 -8.14 7.54 -1.42
CA GLU A 12 -8.87 6.28 -1.56
C GLU A 12 -8.68 5.41 -0.31
N VAL A 13 -9.77 5.08 0.38
CA VAL A 13 -9.74 4.16 1.52
C VAL A 13 -9.57 2.73 1.03
N ILE A 14 -8.49 2.10 1.49
CA ILE A 14 -8.20 0.69 1.23
C ILE A 14 -8.52 -0.11 2.49
N THR A 15 -9.36 -1.12 2.32
CA THR A 15 -9.72 -2.07 3.37
C THR A 15 -8.89 -3.34 3.23
N TYR A 16 -8.58 -3.95 4.36
CA TYR A 16 -7.89 -5.23 4.48
C TYR A 16 -8.46 -5.96 5.69
N THR A 17 -8.27 -7.26 5.74
CA THR A 17 -8.86 -8.15 6.74
C THR A 17 -7.81 -8.58 7.76
N LYS A 18 -8.26 -9.25 8.83
CA LYS A 18 -7.34 -9.87 9.79
C LYS A 18 -6.43 -10.91 9.14
N ASP A 19 -6.89 -11.56 8.07
CA ASP A 19 -6.11 -12.57 7.33
C ASP A 19 -5.01 -11.95 6.47
N ASP A 20 -5.08 -10.64 6.22
CA ASP A 20 -4.03 -9.89 5.50
C ASP A 20 -2.89 -9.44 6.43
N LEU A 21 -3.06 -9.54 7.76
CA LEU A 21 -2.07 -9.12 8.74
C LEU A 21 -0.88 -10.07 8.74
N VAL A 22 0.32 -9.51 8.61
CA VAL A 22 1.60 -10.22 8.68
C VAL A 22 2.47 -9.63 9.78
N GLU A 23 3.52 -10.34 10.22
CA GLU A 23 4.42 -9.90 11.30
C GLU A 23 4.95 -8.47 11.08
N TYR A 24 5.17 -7.72 12.17
CA TYR A 24 5.63 -6.33 12.19
C TYR A 24 4.67 -5.35 11.49
N LEU A 25 3.59 -5.02 12.19
CA LEU A 25 2.44 -4.27 11.68
C LEU A 25 1.98 -3.12 12.64
N PRO A 26 2.89 -2.24 13.09
CA PRO A 26 2.62 -1.31 14.21
C PRO A 26 1.53 -0.26 13.93
N ILE A 27 1.10 -0.11 12.66
CA ILE A 27 0.06 0.84 12.26
C ILE A 27 -1.20 0.08 11.82
N THR A 28 -1.08 -0.88 10.90
CA THR A 28 -2.23 -1.51 10.24
C THR A 28 -3.12 -2.34 11.16
N GLU A 29 -2.59 -2.91 12.25
CA GLU A 29 -3.41 -3.63 13.24
C GLU A 29 -4.54 -2.77 13.84
N LYS A 30 -4.33 -1.46 13.93
CA LYS A 30 -5.25 -0.49 14.56
C LYS A 30 -6.40 -0.10 13.66
N HIS A 31 -6.34 -0.48 12.38
CA HIS A 31 -7.21 0.03 11.34
C HIS A 31 -7.91 -1.07 10.54
N VAL A 32 -7.89 -2.32 10.99
CA VAL A 32 -8.58 -3.43 10.30
C VAL A 32 -10.06 -3.14 10.05
N ASP A 33 -10.76 -2.59 11.03
CA ASP A 33 -12.21 -2.33 10.90
C ASP A 33 -12.54 -1.07 10.09
N SER A 34 -11.60 -0.14 9.98
CA SER A 34 -11.81 1.17 9.34
C SER A 34 -11.14 1.32 7.98
N GLY A 35 -10.16 0.47 7.67
CA GLY A 35 -9.24 0.67 6.57
C GLY A 35 -8.36 1.92 6.76
N MET A 36 -7.57 2.20 5.73
CA MET A 36 -6.70 3.38 5.70
C MET A 36 -6.68 3.97 4.30
N THR A 37 -6.59 5.30 4.19
CA THR A 37 -6.33 5.97 2.90
C THR A 37 -5.02 5.46 2.30
N LEU A 38 -4.93 5.35 0.98
CA LEU A 38 -3.72 4.90 0.26
C LEU A 38 -2.47 5.68 0.69
N GLY A 39 -2.59 6.99 0.92
CA GLY A 39 -1.48 7.83 1.43
C GLY A 39 -0.98 7.40 2.82
N LYS A 40 -1.89 7.07 3.75
CA LYS A 40 -1.53 6.58 5.09
C LYS A 40 -0.93 5.17 5.05
N ILE A 41 -1.36 4.32 4.12
CA ILE A 41 -0.74 3.00 3.91
C ILE A 41 0.68 3.17 3.39
N ALA A 42 0.88 4.06 2.42
CA ALA A 42 2.21 4.42 1.92
C ALA A 42 3.12 4.94 3.03
N GLU A 43 2.60 5.83 3.86
CA GLU A 43 3.31 6.37 5.01
C GLU A 43 3.70 5.26 6.00
N ALA A 44 2.76 4.37 6.35
CA ALA A 44 3.02 3.23 7.22
C ALA A 44 4.13 2.32 6.68
N ALA A 45 4.06 1.98 5.39
CA ALA A 45 5.06 1.15 4.73
C ALA A 45 6.45 1.81 4.67
N ILE A 46 6.54 3.13 4.47
CA ILE A 46 7.84 3.81 4.29
C ILE A 46 8.45 4.22 5.63
N ARG A 47 7.68 4.88 6.51
CA ARG A 47 8.19 5.43 7.76
C ARG A 47 8.36 4.39 8.85
N TYR A 48 7.47 3.40 8.87
CA TYR A 48 7.41 2.39 9.92
C TYR A 48 7.75 1.00 9.40
N SER A 49 8.05 0.84 8.10
CA SER A 49 8.29 -0.46 7.48
C SER A 49 7.20 -1.49 7.78
N ASP A 50 5.95 -1.03 7.95
CA ASP A 50 4.80 -1.88 8.28
C ASP A 50 4.56 -2.88 7.13
N ASN A 51 4.70 -4.17 7.44
CA ASN A 51 4.74 -5.23 6.42
C ASN A 51 3.37 -5.45 5.77
N THR A 52 2.28 -5.38 6.55
CA THR A 52 0.91 -5.44 6.02
C THR A 52 0.65 -4.27 5.09
N ALA A 53 1.12 -3.07 5.44
CA ALA A 53 1.00 -1.90 4.57
C ALA A 53 1.77 -2.09 3.25
N GLY A 54 3.00 -2.62 3.31
CA GLY A 54 3.79 -2.97 2.12
C GLY A 54 3.08 -3.98 1.22
N ASN A 55 2.57 -5.07 1.79
CA ASN A 55 1.82 -6.09 1.05
C ASN A 55 0.54 -5.52 0.42
N THR A 56 -0.16 -4.65 1.15
CA THR A 56 -1.37 -3.97 0.65
C THR A 56 -1.07 -3.10 -0.58
N LEU A 57 0.04 -2.34 -0.56
CA LEU A 57 0.49 -1.56 -1.72
C LEU A 57 0.86 -2.45 -2.90
N PHE A 58 1.56 -3.57 -2.65
CA PHE A 58 1.89 -4.53 -3.70
C PHE A 58 0.63 -5.12 -4.34
N LYS A 59 -0.38 -5.49 -3.57
CA LYS A 59 -1.68 -5.96 -4.09
C LYS A 59 -2.36 -4.89 -4.95
N LYS A 60 -2.36 -3.63 -4.51
CA LYS A 60 -2.93 -2.49 -5.26
C LYS A 60 -2.22 -2.24 -6.59
N LEU A 61 -0.94 -2.59 -6.69
CA LEU A 61 -0.14 -2.54 -7.92
C LEU A 61 -0.25 -3.81 -8.77
N ASP A 62 -1.32 -4.60 -8.66
CA ASP A 62 -1.46 -5.90 -9.34
C ASP A 62 -0.29 -6.87 -9.10
N GLY A 63 0.32 -6.80 -7.91
CA GLY A 63 1.43 -7.65 -7.50
C GLY A 63 2.71 -7.43 -8.32
N PRO A 64 3.57 -8.45 -8.45
CA PRO A 64 4.86 -8.34 -9.15
C PRO A 64 4.74 -7.83 -10.58
N LYS A 65 3.69 -8.24 -11.31
CA LYS A 65 3.48 -7.83 -12.70
C LYS A 65 3.21 -6.34 -12.84
N GLY A 66 2.36 -5.75 -12.00
CA GLY A 66 2.11 -4.32 -12.09
C GLY A 66 3.22 -3.49 -11.43
N PHE A 67 3.95 -4.06 -10.46
CA PHE A 67 5.22 -3.48 -10.01
C PHE A 67 6.23 -3.37 -11.17
N GLU A 68 6.46 -4.45 -11.91
CA GLU A 68 7.33 -4.46 -13.10
C GLU A 68 6.87 -3.44 -14.15
N ARG A 69 5.56 -3.36 -14.46
CA ARG A 69 5.00 -2.33 -15.36
C ARG A 69 5.30 -0.91 -14.89
N SER A 70 5.15 -0.66 -13.59
CA SER A 70 5.45 0.67 -13.01
C SER A 70 6.94 1.02 -13.10
N TYR A 71 7.81 0.00 -13.16
CA TYR A 71 9.25 0.16 -13.28
C TYR A 71 9.68 0.37 -14.73
N SER A 72 9.10 -0.37 -15.68
CA SER A 72 9.40 -0.28 -17.12
C SER A 72 8.87 1.00 -17.76
N GLY A 73 7.76 1.56 -17.27
CA GLY A 73 7.24 2.85 -17.73
C GLY A 73 8.09 4.08 -17.37
N ARG A 74 9.24 3.91 -16.69
CA ARG A 74 10.22 4.98 -16.42
C ARG A 74 11.40 5.01 -17.40
N HIS A 75 11.46 4.07 -18.35
CA HIS A 75 12.53 3.95 -19.34
C HIS A 75 12.04 4.19 -20.78
N LEU A 76 10.84 4.75 -20.96
CA LEU A 76 10.32 5.22 -22.25
C LEU A 76 10.04 6.72 -22.19
#